data_AF-A0A945DAN9-F1
#
_entry.id   AF-A0A945DAN9-F1
#
_cell.length_a   1.000
_cell.length_b   1.000
_cell.length_c   1.000
_cell.angle_alpha   90.00
_cell.angle_beta   90.00
_cell.angle_gamma   90.00
#
_symmetry.space_group_name_H-M   'P 1'
#
loop_
_entity.id
_entity.type
_entity.pdbx_description
1 polymer ?
#
loop_
_entity_poly.entity_id
_entity_poly.type
_entity_poly.pdbx_seq_one_letter_code
_entity_poly.pdbx_strand_id
1 'polypeptide(L)' 'MKIYASIFDEIVSVENLFKAWYKFRAGKTKREDVQFFARNLEQNIFALRRDLISGKYAHGH' A
#
# COMPACT_ATOMS: atom_id res chain seq x y z
N MET A 1 18.67 -7.41 -21.13
CA MET A 1 17.59 -7.45 -20.13
C MET A 1 18.17 -7.02 -18.79
N LYS A 2 17.62 -5.99 -18.13
CA LYS A 2 18.06 -5.61 -16.78
C LYS A 2 17.25 -6.43 -15.77
N ILE A 3 17.94 -7.18 -14.91
CA ILE A 3 17.32 -7.91 -13.80
C ILE A 3 17.38 -7.01 -12.58
N TYR A 4 16.21 -6.70 -12.00
CA TYR A 4 16.12 -5.95 -10.76
C TYR A 4 15.81 -6.92 -9.63
N ALA A 5 16.86 -7.41 -8.97
CA ALA A 5 16.76 -8.43 -7.92
C ALA A 5 15.94 -7.97 -6.70
N SER A 6 15.87 -6.66 -6.43
CA SER A 6 15.27 -6.08 -5.22
C SER A 6 14.06 -5.17 -5.48
N ILE A 7 13.54 -5.13 -6.71
CA ILE A 7 12.45 -4.19 -7.07
C ILE A 7 11.18 -4.46 -6.27
N PHE A 8 10.91 -5.72 -5.93
CA PHE A 8 9.77 -6.07 -5.11
C PHE A 8 9.88 -5.46 -3.70
N ASP A 9 11.04 -5.62 -3.06
CA ASP A 9 11.31 -5.07 -1.72
C ASP A 9 11.22 -3.54 -1.71
N GLU A 10 11.65 -2.89 -2.79
CA GLU A 10 11.48 -1.45 -2.98
C GLU A 10 10.01 -1.06 -3.12
N ILE A 11 9.23 -1.77 -3.94
CA ILE A 11 7.79 -1.53 -4.14
C ILE A 11 7.02 -1.66 -2.81
N VAL A 12 7.30 -2.71 -2.04
CA VAL A 12 6.59 -3.01 -0.78
C VAL A 12 7.27 -2.39 0.44
N SER A 13 8.28 -1.53 0.23
CA SER A 13 8.87 -0.76 1.33
C SER A 13 7.81 0.12 1.99
N VAL A 14 7.90 0.28 3.31
CA VAL A 14 6.96 1.10 4.08
C VAL A 14 6.85 2.50 3.47
N GLU A 15 7.99 3.10 3.14
CA GLU A 15 8.06 4.42 2.54
C GLU A 15 7.31 4.50 1.19
N ASN A 16 7.52 3.53 0.29
CA ASN A 16 6.80 3.52 -0.99
C ASN A 16 5.30 3.28 -0.82
N LEU A 17 4.87 2.45 0.13
CA LEU A 17 3.45 2.25 0.39
C LEU A 17 2.78 3.51 0.92
N PHE A 18 3.44 4.27 1.81
CA PHE A 18 2.95 5.59 2.22
C PHE A 18 2.90 6.58 1.04
N LYS A 19 3.96 6.66 0.22
CA LYS A 19 3.97 7.51 -1.00
C LYS A 19 2.83 7.13 -1.95
N ALA A 20 2.60 5.84 -2.16
CA ALA A 20 1.53 5.33 -2.99
C ALA A 20 0.15 5.72 -2.42
N TRP A 21 -0.04 5.63 -1.10
CA TRP A 21 -1.25 6.09 -0.44
C TRP A 21 -1.51 7.59 -0.65
N TYR A 22 -0.50 8.44 -0.45
CA TYR A 22 -0.64 9.89 -0.63
C TYR A 22 -1.04 10.26 -2.06
N LYS A 23 -0.48 9.56 -3.06
CA LYS A 23 -0.88 9.69 -4.47
C LYS A 23 -2.30 9.17 -4.69
N PHE A 24 -2.65 8.02 -4.12
CA PHE A 24 -3.95 7.38 -4.29
C PHE A 24 -5.11 8.23 -3.73
N ARG A 25 -4.93 8.83 -2.55
CA ARG A 25 -5.97 9.61 -1.85
C ARG A 25 -6.22 10.99 -2.46
N ALA A 26 -5.32 11.49 -3.30
CA ALA A 26 -5.46 12.81 -3.92
C ALA A 26 -6.78 12.86 -4.71
N GLY A 27 -7.63 13.85 -4.41
CA GLY A 27 -8.97 13.98 -5.00
C GLY A 27 -10.03 12.98 -4.50
N LYS A 28 -9.68 12.03 -3.62
CA LYS A 28 -10.58 10.98 -3.11
C LYS A 28 -10.92 11.08 -1.63
N THR A 29 -10.44 12.12 -0.95
CA THR A 29 -10.55 12.29 0.51
C THR A 29 -12.00 12.38 1.04
N LYS A 30 -12.99 12.63 0.17
CA LYS A 30 -14.41 12.65 0.53
C LYS A 30 -15.07 11.25 0.52
N ARG A 31 -14.44 10.25 -0.07
CA ARG A 31 -15.01 8.89 -0.10
C ARG A 31 -14.89 8.25 1.28
N GLU A 32 -15.95 7.59 1.73
CA GLU A 32 -16.04 6.98 3.05
C GLU A 32 -14.97 5.89 3.25
N ASP A 33 -14.74 5.05 2.24
CA ASP A 33 -13.71 4.01 2.25
C ASP A 33 -12.30 4.58 2.46
N VAL A 34 -12.00 5.69 1.78
CA VAL A 34 -10.72 6.41 1.92
C VAL A 34 -10.58 7.01 3.32
N GLN A 35 -11.65 7.56 3.88
CA GLN A 35 -11.63 8.10 5.25
C GLN A 35 -11.46 7.01 6.29
N PHE A 36 -12.18 5.89 6.15
CA PHE A 36 -12.09 4.74 7.03
C PHE A 36 -10.67 4.17 7.03
N PHE A 37 -10.08 3.99 5.84
CA PHE A 37 -8.69 3.54 5.72
C PHE A 37 -7.72 4.55 6.38
N ALA A 38 -7.93 5.85 6.18
CA ALA A 38 -7.07 6.90 6.75
C ALA A 38 -7.10 6.96 8.28
N ARG A 39 -8.21 6.58 8.93
CA ARG A 39 -8.34 6.60 10.41
C ARG A 39 -7.31 5.69 11.09
N ASN A 40 -6.95 4.58 10.46
CA ASN A 40 -5.93 3.64 10.94
C ASN A 40 -4.83 3.46 9.89
N LEU A 41 -4.36 4.57 9.31
CA LEU A 41 -3.49 4.57 8.13
C LEU A 41 -2.24 3.70 8.33
N GLU A 42 -1.53 3.87 9.43
CA GLU A 42 -0.31 3.14 9.71
C GLU A 42 -0.57 1.63 9.83
N GLN A 43 -1.59 1.25 10.59
CA GLN A 43 -1.97 -0.16 10.78
C GLN A 43 -2.36 -0.80 9.44
N ASN A 44 -3.14 -0.08 8.63
CA ASN A 44 -3.58 -0.55 7.32
C ASN A 44 -2.40 -0.70 6.34
N ILE A 45 -1.44 0.23 6.33
CA ILE A 45 -0.24 0.14 5.49
C ILE A 45 0.67 -1.01 5.93
N PHE A 46 0.85 -1.22 7.24
CA PHE A 46 1.64 -2.34 7.76
C PHE A 46 0.97 -3.70 7.54
N ALA A 47 -0.35 -3.78 7.63
CA ALA A 47 -1.11 -4.97 7.26
C ALA A 47 -0.92 -5.28 5.77
N LEU A 48 -1.16 -4.30 4.90
CA LEU A 48 -0.94 -4.43 3.45
C LEU A 48 0.48 -4.90 3.13
N ARG A 49 1.50 -4.31 3.76
CA ARG A 49 2.89 -4.74 3.58
C ARG A 49 3.11 -6.20 3.95
N ARG A 50 2.60 -6.64 5.11
CA ARG A 50 2.72 -8.05 5.55
C ARG A 50 2.03 -8.99 4.57
N ASP A 51 0.85 -8.63 4.07
CA ASP A 51 0.11 -9.44 3.13
C ASP A 51 0.82 -9.54 1.78
N LEU A 52 1.41 -8.43 1.30
CA LEU A 52 2.23 -8.42 0.09
C LEU A 52 3.47 -9.31 0.24
N ILE A 53 4.25 -9.14 1.32
CA ILE A 53 5.49 -9.90 1.55
C ILE A 53 5.20 -11.39 1.77
N SER A 54 4.09 -11.74 2.42
CA SER A 54 3.69 -13.13 2.64
C SER A 54 2.97 -13.75 1.44
N GLY A 55 2.75 -13.01 0.35
CA GLY A 55 2.02 -13.48 -0.83
C GLY A 55 0.53 -13.75 -0.58
N LYS A 56 -0.03 -13.21 0.51
CA LYS A 56 -1.44 -13.39 0.90
C LYS A 56 -2.35 -12.28 0.41
N TYR A 57 -1.78 -11.17 -0.07
CA TYR A 57 -2.57 -10.07 -0.60
C TYR A 57 -3.40 -10.53 -1.80
N ALA A 58 -4.71 -10.34 -1.73
CA ALA A 58 -5.65 -10.58 -2.81
C ALA A 58 -6.50 -9.32 -3.01
N HIS A 59 -6.50 -8.80 -4.24
CA HIS A 59 -7.26 -7.60 -4.58
C HIS A 59 -8.70 -7.98 -4.94
N GLY A 60 -9.68 -7.29 -4.34
CA GLY A 60 -11.07 -7.32 -4.80
C GLY A 60 -11.70 -8.71 -4.81
N HIS A 61 -11.57 -9.45 -3.71
CA HIS A 61 -12.38 -10.65 -3.46
C HIS A 61 -13.84 -10.47 -3.86
#